data_AF-A0A250IUL2-F1
#
_entry.id   AF-A0A250IUL2-F1
#
_cell.length_a   1.000
_cell.length_b   1.000
_cell.length_c   1.000
_cell.angle_alpha   90.00
_cell.angle_beta   90.00
_cell.angle_gamma   90.00
#
_symmetry.space_group_name_H-M   'P 1'
#
loop_
_entity.id
_entity.type
_entity.pdbx_description
1 polymer ?
#
loop_
_entity_poly.entity_id
_entity_poly.type
_entity_poly.pdbx_seq_one_letter_code
_entity_poly.pdbx_strand_id
1 'polypeptide(L)'
;MLCTTGKVRAREHFMSTEDKHTSIPPTAVPEPEAEKKGTAPRALAPVTPGAGHRLAVPRWAELLAVHQAALRRWEDMLTHPDDSLRLTVLTLYVKLEHLGLWDFVGEPVQSTGGGRLEFRCPDVPGLKQALRLREDFTSPENSPKDWSCRELRKRGSLHFKHFSGWTDEVVQAHIDKEGLYLMGWRNLFLPIQAVLHLLDARANGYTDVFGIRDILLAQGLDPVALKGR
;
A
#
# COMPACT_ATOMS: atom_id res chain seq x y z
N MET A 1 49.25 -46.17 -2.03
CA MET A 1 48.52 -47.36 -1.55
C MET A 1 47.05 -47.14 -1.87
N LEU A 2 46.57 -47.60 -3.04
CA LEU A 2 45.96 -48.93 -3.30
C LEU A 2 44.70 -49.14 -2.42
N CYS A 3 43.50 -48.95 -3.00
CA CYS A 3 42.56 -49.98 -3.47
C CYS A 3 41.48 -50.27 -2.40
N THR A 4 40.18 -50.52 -2.64
CA THR A 4 39.48 -51.04 -3.83
C THR A 4 37.94 -50.93 -3.67
N THR A 5 37.27 -50.53 -4.75
CA THR A 5 36.05 -51.09 -5.41
C THR A 5 34.85 -51.67 -4.64
N GLY A 6 33.66 -51.28 -5.13
CA GLY A 6 32.43 -52.09 -5.07
C GLY A 6 31.41 -51.63 -6.12
N LYS A 7 31.35 -52.32 -7.27
CA LYS A 7 30.44 -52.10 -8.40
C LYS A 7 29.58 -53.36 -8.52
N VAL A 8 28.25 -53.23 -8.57
CA VAL A 8 27.36 -54.30 -9.09
C VAL A 8 26.36 -53.69 -10.07
N ARG A 9 26.39 -54.22 -11.30
CA ARG A 9 25.43 -54.09 -12.39
C ARG A 9 24.58 -55.37 -12.43
N ALA A 10 23.32 -55.25 -12.83
CA ALA A 10 22.61 -56.17 -13.75
C ALA A 10 21.17 -55.61 -13.90
N ARG A 11 20.73 -55.18 -15.10
CA ARG A 11 20.19 -55.97 -16.23
C ARG A 11 18.80 -56.55 -15.92
N GLU A 12 17.79 -56.63 -16.80
CA GLU A 12 17.54 -56.25 -18.19
C GLU A 12 16.04 -56.56 -18.46
N HIS A 13 15.46 -55.87 -19.44
CA HIS A 13 14.39 -56.29 -20.38
C HIS A 13 13.12 -57.04 -19.93
N PHE A 14 11.95 -56.52 -20.34
CA PHE A 14 11.15 -57.19 -21.39
C PHE A 14 10.16 -56.23 -22.09
N MET A 15 10.01 -56.43 -23.40
CA MET A 15 9.11 -55.75 -24.34
C MET A 15 7.74 -56.45 -24.46
N SER A 16 6.82 -55.80 -25.19
CA SER A 16 5.88 -56.36 -26.20
C SER A 16 4.40 -56.00 -25.97
N THR A 17 3.83 -55.13 -26.80
CA THR A 17 2.85 -55.34 -27.92
C THR A 17 1.40 -55.18 -27.48
N GLU A 18 0.73 -54.10 -27.91
CA GLU A 18 -0.19 -54.03 -29.08
C GLU A 18 -1.33 -55.06 -29.05
N ASP A 19 -2.59 -54.60 -28.98
CA ASP A 19 -3.52 -54.73 -30.12
C ASP A 19 -4.89 -54.02 -29.94
N LYS A 20 -5.30 -53.36 -31.05
CA LYS A 20 -6.64 -53.22 -31.67
C LYS A 20 -7.88 -52.69 -30.93
N HIS A 21 -8.27 -51.50 -31.41
CA HIS A 21 -9.59 -51.13 -31.99
C HIS A 21 -10.81 -52.04 -31.76
N THR A 22 -11.86 -51.43 -31.19
CA THR A 22 -13.22 -51.59 -31.75
C THR A 22 -14.00 -50.28 -31.60
N SER A 23 -14.54 -49.85 -32.72
CA SER A 23 -15.33 -48.64 -32.98
C SER A 23 -16.80 -48.83 -32.59
N ILE A 24 -17.40 -47.84 -31.90
CA ILE A 24 -18.85 -47.64 -31.78
C ILE A 24 -19.13 -46.11 -31.88
N PRO A 25 -20.13 -45.68 -32.68
CA PRO A 25 -20.32 -44.28 -33.09
C PRO A 25 -20.87 -43.36 -31.98
N PRO A 26 -20.63 -42.03 -32.07
CA PRO A 26 -21.13 -41.06 -31.10
C PRO A 26 -22.63 -40.78 -31.32
N THR A 27 -23.43 -41.06 -30.30
CA THR A 27 -24.80 -40.55 -30.19
C THR A 27 -24.76 -39.04 -29.97
N ALA A 28 -25.40 -38.30 -30.88
CA ALA A 28 -25.58 -36.86 -30.78
C ALA A 28 -26.37 -36.51 -29.51
N VAL A 29 -25.70 -35.87 -28.56
CA VAL A 29 -26.33 -35.19 -27.43
C VAL A 29 -26.58 -33.75 -27.88
N PRO A 30 -27.81 -33.23 -27.79
CA PRO A 30 -28.11 -31.86 -28.19
C PRO A 30 -27.37 -30.85 -27.29
N GLU A 31 -26.82 -29.81 -27.94
CA GLU A 31 -26.20 -28.65 -27.32
C GLU A 31 -27.08 -28.07 -26.20
N PRO A 32 -26.53 -27.81 -25.01
CA PRO A 32 -27.16 -26.84 -24.12
C PRO A 32 -26.94 -25.45 -24.72
N GLU A 33 -28.04 -24.83 -25.14
CA GLU A 33 -28.10 -23.43 -25.56
C GLU A 33 -27.35 -22.54 -24.58
N ALA A 34 -26.44 -21.74 -25.13
CA ALA A 34 -25.67 -20.75 -24.40
C ALA A 34 -26.61 -19.67 -23.83
N GLU A 35 -27.00 -19.84 -22.57
CA GLU A 35 -27.65 -18.80 -21.78
C GLU A 35 -26.62 -17.67 -21.56
N LYS A 36 -26.66 -16.64 -22.41
CA LYS A 36 -25.91 -15.39 -22.23
C LYS A 36 -26.44 -14.65 -20.99
N LYS A 37 -26.01 -15.08 -19.78
CA LYS A 37 -25.95 -14.20 -18.61
C LYS A 37 -24.60 -13.51 -18.58
N GLY A 38 -24.49 -12.47 -19.42
CA GLY A 38 -23.44 -11.47 -19.28
C GLY A 38 -23.67 -10.65 -18.02
N THR A 39 -23.25 -11.15 -16.86
CA THR A 39 -22.91 -10.27 -15.74
C THR A 39 -21.49 -9.83 -16.00
N ALA A 40 -21.34 -8.75 -16.76
CA ALA A 40 -20.08 -8.03 -16.85
C ALA A 40 -19.58 -7.77 -15.41
N PRO A 41 -18.28 -7.97 -15.10
CA PRO A 41 -17.75 -7.42 -13.86
C PRO A 41 -18.08 -5.93 -13.90
N ARG A 42 -18.81 -5.47 -12.88
CA ARG A 42 -19.20 -4.07 -12.71
C ARG A 42 -17.96 -3.23 -12.92
N ALA A 43 -17.83 -2.65 -14.11
CA ALA A 43 -16.75 -1.74 -14.41
C ALA A 43 -16.87 -0.64 -13.36
N LEU A 44 -15.85 -0.52 -12.51
CA LEU A 44 -15.69 0.63 -11.65
C LEU A 44 -15.74 1.83 -12.58
N ALA A 45 -16.87 2.55 -12.54
CA ALA A 45 -17.02 3.76 -13.33
C ALA A 45 -15.82 4.66 -13.00
N PRO A 46 -15.14 5.23 -14.01
CA PRO A 46 -14.07 6.17 -13.77
C PRO A 46 -14.63 7.29 -12.90
N VAL A 47 -14.10 7.41 -11.67
CA VAL A 47 -14.45 8.48 -10.74
C VAL A 47 -14.15 9.78 -11.47
N THR A 48 -15.20 10.54 -11.79
CA THR A 48 -15.07 11.86 -12.41
C THR A 48 -14.27 12.74 -11.45
N PRO A 49 -13.10 13.27 -11.87
CA PRO A 49 -12.37 14.21 -11.02
C PRO A 49 -13.23 15.45 -10.83
N GLY A 50 -13.71 15.68 -9.60
CA GLY A 50 -14.49 16.87 -9.26
C GLY A 50 -15.67 16.67 -8.32
N ALA A 51 -16.16 15.43 -8.11
CA ALA A 51 -17.29 15.19 -7.20
C ALA A 51 -16.88 14.75 -5.78
N GLY A 52 -15.66 14.24 -5.58
CA GLY A 52 -15.16 13.71 -4.29
C GLY A 52 -14.86 14.75 -3.21
N HIS A 53 -14.69 16.02 -3.60
CA HIS A 53 -14.33 17.12 -2.69
C HIS A 53 -15.44 17.55 -1.70
N ARG A 54 -16.59 16.84 -1.65
CA ARG A 54 -17.77 17.26 -0.86
C ARG A 54 -18.21 16.29 0.24
N LEU A 55 -17.49 15.20 0.48
CA LEU A 55 -17.79 14.39 1.66
C LEU A 55 -17.28 15.14 2.90
N ALA A 56 -18.15 15.34 3.89
CA ALA A 56 -17.77 16.03 5.13
C ALA A 56 -16.57 15.33 5.80
N VAL A 57 -15.61 16.13 6.27
CA VAL A 57 -14.49 15.64 7.09
C VAL A 57 -15.03 15.33 8.48
N PRO A 58 -14.90 14.09 8.99
CA PRO A 58 -15.36 13.75 10.33
C PRO A 58 -14.81 14.71 11.38
N ARG A 59 -15.67 15.15 12.30
CA ARG A 59 -15.25 15.95 13.46
C ARG A 59 -14.83 15.02 14.59
N TRP A 60 -13.94 15.48 15.46
CA TRP A 60 -13.48 14.74 16.64
C TRP A 60 -14.63 14.08 17.43
N ALA A 61 -15.67 14.86 17.76
CA ALA A 61 -16.82 14.42 18.53
C ALA A 61 -17.69 13.36 17.81
N GLU A 62 -17.51 13.17 16.50
CA GLU A 62 -18.24 12.19 15.71
C GLU A 62 -17.51 10.84 15.57
N LEU A 63 -16.24 10.77 15.96
CA LEU A 63 -15.45 9.55 15.90
C LEU A 63 -15.92 8.56 16.97
N LEU A 64 -15.89 7.26 16.66
CA LEU A 64 -16.11 6.22 17.68
C LEU A 64 -15.07 6.34 18.79
N ALA A 65 -15.46 5.95 20.02
CA ALA A 65 -14.60 6.04 21.20
C ALA A 65 -13.24 5.32 21.04
N VAL A 66 -13.21 4.20 20.31
CA VAL A 66 -11.97 3.46 20.03
C VAL A 66 -10.99 4.30 19.20
N HIS A 67 -11.47 5.02 18.19
CA HIS A 67 -10.64 5.89 17.35
C HIS A 67 -10.26 7.17 18.10
N GLN A 68 -11.15 7.72 18.94
CA GLN A 68 -10.79 8.83 19.83
C GLN A 68 -9.66 8.42 20.79
N ALA A 69 -9.70 7.22 21.36
CA ALA A 69 -8.63 6.73 22.22
C ALA A 69 -7.30 6.62 21.45
N ALA A 70 -7.31 6.04 20.24
CA ALA A 70 -6.12 5.90 19.41
C ALA A 70 -5.54 7.24 18.91
N LEU A 71 -6.40 8.23 18.69
CA LEU A 71 -6.04 9.56 18.17
C LEU A 71 -5.88 10.63 19.25
N ARG A 72 -5.93 10.27 20.53
CA ARG A 72 -5.95 11.24 21.64
C ARG A 72 -4.81 12.26 21.60
N ARG A 73 -3.61 11.83 21.22
CA ARG A 73 -2.41 12.68 21.06
C ARG A 73 -2.54 13.74 19.96
N TRP A 74 -3.49 13.55 19.05
CA TRP A 74 -3.74 14.39 17.88
C TRP A 74 -5.02 15.22 18.02
N GLU A 75 -5.66 15.24 19.20
CA GLU A 75 -6.95 15.92 19.45
C GLU A 75 -6.89 17.42 19.09
N ASP A 76 -5.80 18.12 19.40
CA ASP A 76 -5.66 19.54 19.07
C ASP A 76 -5.74 19.79 17.56
N MET A 77 -5.14 18.91 16.75
CA MET A 77 -5.24 18.99 15.28
C MET A 77 -6.62 18.58 14.79
N LEU A 78 -7.27 17.62 15.45
CA LEU A 78 -8.59 17.09 15.11
C LEU A 78 -9.75 18.00 15.57
N THR A 79 -9.50 18.94 16.48
CA THR A 79 -10.45 19.98 16.91
C THR A 79 -10.20 21.31 16.20
N HIS A 80 -9.06 21.46 15.51
CA HIS A 80 -8.70 22.65 14.74
C HIS A 80 -9.75 22.98 13.65
N PRO A 81 -10.05 24.27 13.37
CA PRO A 81 -11.03 24.66 12.37
C PRO A 81 -10.64 24.30 10.92
N ASP A 82 -9.35 24.14 10.62
CA ASP A 82 -8.87 23.77 9.28
C ASP A 82 -9.22 22.31 8.91
N ASP A 83 -10.11 22.16 7.94
CA ASP A 83 -10.53 20.87 7.38
C ASP A 83 -9.38 20.08 6.75
N SER A 84 -8.40 20.76 6.15
CA SER A 84 -7.25 20.12 5.50
C SER A 84 -6.34 19.46 6.53
N LEU A 85 -6.09 20.13 7.65
CA LEU A 85 -5.31 19.58 8.76
C LEU A 85 -6.01 18.35 9.35
N ARG A 86 -7.31 18.46 9.67
CA ARG A 86 -8.07 17.33 10.19
C ARG A 86 -8.09 16.16 9.22
N LEU A 87 -8.38 16.42 7.95
CA LEU A 87 -8.43 15.38 6.94
C LEU A 87 -7.06 14.72 6.75
N THR A 88 -5.96 15.48 6.85
CA THR A 88 -4.59 14.93 6.81
C THR A 88 -4.40 13.88 7.89
N VAL A 89 -4.70 14.23 9.15
CA VAL A 89 -4.57 13.32 10.28
C VAL A 89 -5.44 12.08 10.10
N LEU A 90 -6.73 12.25 9.78
CA LEU A 90 -7.65 11.12 9.65
C LEU A 90 -7.30 10.21 8.47
N THR A 91 -6.85 10.78 7.35
CA THR A 91 -6.48 10.01 6.15
C THR A 91 -5.22 9.20 6.39
N LEU A 92 -4.20 9.80 7.01
CA LEU A 92 -2.97 9.09 7.38
C LEU A 92 -3.24 8.06 8.48
N TYR A 93 -4.11 8.36 9.45
CA TYR A 93 -4.55 7.42 10.47
C TYR A 93 -5.15 6.15 9.86
N VAL A 94 -6.17 6.28 9.01
CA VAL A 94 -6.82 5.12 8.37
C VAL A 94 -5.82 4.29 7.55
N LYS A 95 -4.93 4.95 6.79
CA LYS A 95 -3.93 4.25 5.98
C LYS A 95 -2.91 3.51 6.86
N LEU A 96 -2.43 4.15 7.92
CA LEU A 96 -1.44 3.57 8.83
C LEU A 96 -2.04 2.46 9.70
N GLU A 97 -3.28 2.62 10.18
CA GLU A 97 -4.02 1.61 10.93
C GLU A 97 -4.27 0.36 10.06
N HIS A 98 -4.76 0.55 8.83
CA HIS A 98 -4.96 -0.55 7.87
C HIS A 98 -3.66 -1.35 7.59
N LEU A 99 -2.51 -0.67 7.62
CA LEU A 99 -1.20 -1.30 7.43
C LEU A 99 -0.60 -1.86 8.74
N GLY A 100 -1.21 -1.64 9.90
CA GLY A 100 -0.65 -2.02 11.20
C GLY A 100 0.60 -1.22 11.58
N LEU A 101 0.70 0.03 11.12
CA LEU A 101 1.84 0.92 11.36
C LEU A 101 1.51 2.10 12.28
N TRP A 102 0.25 2.27 12.69
CA TRP A 102 -0.18 3.38 13.54
C TRP A 102 0.49 3.38 14.92
N ASP A 103 0.83 2.21 15.46
CA ASP A 103 1.46 2.10 16.78
C ASP A 103 2.84 2.77 16.87
N PHE A 104 3.49 3.00 15.72
CA PHE A 104 4.74 3.76 15.63
C PHE A 104 4.52 5.29 15.59
N VAL A 105 3.29 5.76 15.51
CA VAL A 105 2.96 7.19 15.50
C VAL A 105 2.77 7.69 16.93
N GLY A 106 3.76 8.42 17.42
CA GLY A 106 3.70 9.06 18.74
C GLY A 106 3.12 10.47 18.70
N GLU A 107 3.75 11.36 19.45
CA GLU A 107 3.28 12.73 19.63
C GLU A 107 3.50 13.58 18.37
N PRO A 108 2.55 14.47 18.02
CA PRO A 108 2.74 15.41 16.92
C PRO A 108 3.92 16.35 17.17
N VAL A 109 4.61 16.72 16.09
CA VAL A 109 5.59 17.81 16.07
C VAL A 109 4.95 19.04 15.41
N GLN A 110 5.37 20.24 15.83
CA GLN A 110 4.77 21.53 15.44
C GLN A 110 4.71 21.81 13.93
N SER A 111 5.44 21.08 13.09
CA SER A 111 5.57 21.32 11.63
C SER A 111 4.71 20.37 10.76
N THR A 112 3.73 19.70 11.38
CA THR A 112 2.67 18.99 10.65
C THR A 112 1.88 19.96 9.77
N GLY A 113 1.88 19.73 8.46
CA GLY A 113 1.21 20.56 7.45
C GLY A 113 0.26 19.75 6.59
N GLY A 114 -0.49 20.41 5.69
CA GLY A 114 -1.41 19.71 4.79
C GLY A 114 -0.75 18.52 4.07
N GLY A 115 -1.31 17.33 4.24
CA GLY A 115 -0.93 16.07 3.58
C GLY A 115 0.29 15.34 4.15
N ARG A 116 0.86 15.80 5.27
CA ARG A 116 1.96 15.10 5.97
C ARG A 116 1.78 15.13 7.48
N LEU A 117 2.20 14.07 8.16
CA LEU A 117 2.38 14.03 9.61
C LEU A 117 3.87 14.11 9.93
N GLU A 118 4.24 14.97 10.88
CA GLU A 118 5.54 14.94 11.52
C GLU A 118 5.33 14.59 12.99
N PHE A 119 5.97 13.53 13.45
CA PHE A 119 5.72 12.96 14.77
C PHE A 119 6.98 12.40 15.40
N ARG A 120 6.97 12.31 16.73
CA ARG A 120 7.98 11.56 17.48
C ARG A 120 7.60 10.09 17.48
N CYS A 121 8.37 9.27 16.79
CA CYS A 121 8.21 7.82 16.78
C CYS A 121 8.82 7.23 18.07
N PRO A 122 8.05 6.48 18.88
CA PRO A 122 8.56 5.91 20.12
C PRO A 122 9.57 4.78 19.89
N ASP A 123 9.55 4.14 18.73
CA ASP A 123 10.44 3.03 18.38
C ASP A 123 10.81 3.06 16.88
N VAL A 124 11.77 3.93 16.53
CA VAL A 124 12.30 4.02 15.15
C VAL A 124 12.97 2.71 14.69
N PRO A 125 13.79 2.03 15.50
CA PRO A 125 14.32 0.71 15.13
C PRO A 125 13.22 -0.31 14.79
N GLY A 126 12.18 -0.40 15.61
CA GLY A 126 11.02 -1.26 15.39
C GLY A 126 10.26 -0.90 14.12
N LEU A 127 10.02 0.39 13.86
CA LEU A 127 9.42 0.86 12.62
C LEU A 127 10.24 0.42 11.39
N LYS A 128 11.56 0.64 11.41
CA LYS A 128 12.45 0.24 10.30
C LYS A 128 12.46 -1.28 10.12
N GLN A 129 12.44 -2.05 11.20
CA GLN A 129 12.34 -3.50 11.12
C GLN A 129 11.01 -3.95 10.52
N ALA A 130 9.89 -3.41 11.00
CA ALA A 130 8.56 -3.70 10.47
C ALA A 130 8.48 -3.40 8.98
N LEU A 131 9.00 -2.25 8.53
CA LEU A 131 9.03 -1.87 7.12
C LEU A 131 9.92 -2.79 6.25
N ARG A 132 11.03 -3.32 6.78
CA ARG A 132 11.90 -4.26 6.03
C ARG A 132 11.30 -5.63 5.84
N LEU A 133 10.45 -6.07 6.76
CA LEU A 133 9.79 -7.37 6.69
C LEU A 133 8.60 -7.38 5.71
N ARG A 134 8.24 -6.21 5.20
CA ARG A 134 7.12 -6.02 4.28
C ARG A 134 7.58 -6.05 2.83
N GLU A 135 6.90 -6.85 2.01
CA GLU A 135 7.17 -6.92 0.57
C GLU A 135 6.58 -5.74 -0.21
N ASP A 136 5.62 -5.02 0.38
CA ASP A 136 4.94 -3.88 -0.23
C ASP A 136 5.65 -2.55 0.03
N PHE A 137 6.89 -2.55 0.57
CA PHE A 137 7.70 -1.35 0.82
C PHE A 137 9.13 -1.49 0.29
N THR A 138 9.76 -0.37 -0.05
CA THR A 138 11.22 -0.29 -0.22
C THR A 138 11.92 -0.45 1.13
N SER A 139 13.05 -1.14 1.20
CA SER A 139 13.80 -1.26 2.46
C SER A 139 14.37 0.10 2.93
N PRO A 140 14.10 0.55 4.16
CA PRO A 140 14.74 1.74 4.72
C PRO A 140 16.25 1.54 4.91
N GLU A 141 17.02 2.57 4.60
CA GLU A 141 18.48 2.59 4.74
C GLU A 141 18.90 2.33 6.19
N ASN A 142 20.09 1.76 6.41
CA ASN A 142 20.63 1.54 7.76
C ASN A 142 21.10 2.83 8.46
N SER A 143 21.16 3.93 7.72
CA SER A 143 21.56 5.23 8.27
C SER A 143 20.61 5.69 9.37
N PRO A 144 21.13 6.12 10.54
CA PRO A 144 20.32 6.77 11.56
C PRO A 144 20.01 8.23 11.22
N LYS A 145 20.85 8.89 10.39
CA LYS A 145 20.79 10.33 10.13
C LYS A 145 19.82 10.74 9.03
N ASP A 146 19.62 9.88 8.05
CA ASP A 146 18.81 10.17 6.88
C ASP A 146 18.36 8.84 6.31
N TRP A 147 17.05 8.66 6.19
CA TRP A 147 16.48 7.45 5.61
C TRP A 147 15.08 7.74 5.10
N SER A 148 14.68 6.95 4.11
CA SER A 148 13.33 6.99 3.56
C SER A 148 12.83 5.59 3.23
N CYS A 149 11.52 5.43 3.24
CA CYS A 149 10.89 4.17 2.91
C CYS A 149 9.51 4.43 2.31
N ARG A 150 9.20 3.75 1.22
CA ARG A 150 8.00 4.02 0.44
C ARG A 150 7.26 2.74 0.09
N GLU A 151 5.93 2.81 0.15
CA GLU A 151 5.02 1.77 -0.31
C GLU A 151 5.13 1.59 -1.83
N LEU A 152 5.30 0.35 -2.29
CA LEU A 152 5.41 -0.04 -3.70
C LEU A 152 4.05 -0.06 -4.39
N ARG A 153 3.37 1.08 -4.38
CA ARG A 153 2.05 1.30 -4.96
C ARG A 153 2.10 2.41 -6.01
N LYS A 154 1.34 2.27 -7.09
CA LYS A 154 1.28 3.27 -8.16
C LYS A 154 0.64 4.59 -7.73
N ARG A 155 -0.36 4.57 -6.86
CA ARG A 155 -1.09 5.75 -6.39
C ARG A 155 -1.40 5.65 -4.91
N GLY A 156 -1.40 6.78 -4.21
CA GLY A 156 -1.65 6.81 -2.76
C GLY A 156 -0.61 6.00 -1.99
N SER A 157 0.66 6.19 -2.36
CA SER A 157 1.80 5.47 -1.81
C SER A 157 2.23 6.13 -0.49
N LEU A 158 2.21 5.37 0.60
CA LEU A 158 2.70 5.87 1.88
C LEU A 158 4.24 6.03 1.84
N HIS A 159 4.74 7.13 2.37
CA HIS A 159 6.16 7.45 2.36
C HIS A 159 6.61 7.98 3.72
N PHE A 160 7.56 7.28 4.33
CA PHE A 160 8.26 7.67 5.54
C PHE A 160 9.59 8.34 5.20
N LYS A 161 9.92 9.41 5.92
CA LYS A 161 11.21 10.10 5.85
C LYS A 161 11.71 10.47 7.22
N HIS A 162 13.01 10.46 7.37
CA HIS A 162 13.74 11.11 8.46
C HIS A 162 14.87 11.91 7.82
N PHE A 163 15.06 13.16 8.22
CA PHE A 163 16.02 14.06 7.61
C PHE A 163 17.21 14.33 8.51
N SER A 164 18.39 14.47 7.91
CA SER A 164 19.59 14.87 8.63
C SER A 164 19.40 16.20 9.35
N GLY A 165 19.71 16.21 10.66
CA GLY A 165 19.56 17.37 11.52
C GLY A 165 18.26 17.37 12.35
N TRP A 166 17.36 16.43 12.11
CA TRP A 166 16.26 16.14 13.03
C TRP A 166 16.77 15.33 14.22
N THR A 167 16.04 15.35 15.34
CA THR A 167 16.29 14.40 16.41
C THR A 167 15.91 12.99 15.94
N ASP A 168 16.66 11.99 16.40
CA ASP A 168 16.61 10.61 15.86
C ASP A 168 15.20 9.99 15.93
N GLU A 169 14.34 10.46 16.84
CA GLU A 169 12.96 10.01 16.99
C GLU A 169 11.95 10.66 16.03
N VAL A 170 12.30 11.75 15.34
CA VAL A 170 11.32 12.46 14.49
C VAL A 170 11.22 11.80 13.13
N VAL A 171 10.00 11.45 12.76
CA VAL A 171 9.66 10.82 11.48
C VAL A 171 8.55 11.64 10.81
N GLN A 172 8.66 11.77 9.49
CA GLN A 172 7.59 12.30 8.65
C GLN A 172 6.92 11.15 7.91
N ALA A 173 5.59 11.12 7.89
CA ALA A 173 4.79 10.26 7.02
C ALA A 173 3.90 11.12 6.12
N HIS A 174 3.83 10.81 4.84
CA HIS A 174 2.92 11.45 3.88
C HIS A 174 2.45 10.42 2.85
N ILE A 175 1.38 10.75 2.14
CA ILE A 175 0.86 9.92 1.06
C ILE A 175 1.15 10.62 -0.26
N ASP A 176 1.96 9.99 -1.08
CA ASP A 176 2.25 10.45 -2.42
C ASP A 176 1.09 10.09 -3.35
N LYS A 177 0.54 11.10 -4.04
CA LYS A 177 -0.56 10.94 -5.01
C LYS A 177 -0.19 9.92 -6.08
N GLU A 178 0.99 10.09 -6.65
CA GLU A 178 1.64 9.17 -7.56
C GLU A 178 2.82 8.53 -6.82
N GLY A 179 2.91 7.20 -6.83
CA GLY A 179 3.93 6.44 -6.12
C GLY A 179 5.01 5.86 -7.04
N LEU A 180 5.80 4.96 -6.48
CA LEU A 180 6.78 4.16 -7.20
C LEU A 180 6.16 2.79 -7.51
N TYR A 181 5.94 2.50 -8.79
CA TYR A 181 5.52 1.18 -9.24
C TYR A 181 6.70 0.46 -9.89
N LEU A 182 7.35 -0.41 -9.12
CA LEU A 182 8.52 -1.18 -9.55
C LEU A 182 8.11 -2.61 -9.90
N MET A 183 7.46 -2.80 -11.06
CA MET A 183 7.31 -4.14 -11.65
C MET A 183 7.76 -4.15 -13.11
N GLY A 184 8.72 -5.02 -13.39
CA GLY A 184 9.20 -5.37 -14.74
C GLY A 184 10.27 -4.45 -15.33
N TRP A 185 10.59 -4.69 -16.61
CA TRP A 185 11.51 -3.97 -17.50
C TRP A 185 11.42 -2.43 -17.48
N ARG A 186 10.34 -1.87 -16.91
CA ARG A 186 10.15 -0.43 -16.68
C ARG A 186 11.09 0.18 -15.62
N ASN A 187 11.82 -0.65 -14.86
CA ASN A 187 12.86 -0.21 -13.92
C ASN A 187 14.04 0.53 -14.60
N LEU A 188 14.19 0.46 -15.94
CA LEU A 188 15.24 1.19 -16.66
C LEU A 188 15.07 2.73 -16.61
N PHE A 189 13.88 3.23 -16.26
CA PHE A 189 13.56 4.67 -16.26
C PHE A 189 13.43 5.28 -14.86
N LEU A 190 13.94 4.59 -13.82
CA LEU A 190 14.05 5.09 -12.44
C LEU A 190 14.53 6.56 -12.35
N PRO A 191 15.54 7.03 -13.12
CA PRO A 191 16.01 8.40 -13.02
C PRO A 191 14.94 9.43 -13.45
N ILE A 192 14.14 9.11 -14.47
CA ILE A 192 13.14 10.04 -15.02
C ILE A 192 11.93 10.12 -14.09
N GLN A 193 11.52 8.99 -13.50
CA GLN A 193 10.44 8.97 -12.51
C GLN A 193 10.83 9.73 -11.24
N ALA A 194 12.06 9.57 -10.76
CA ALA A 194 12.56 10.32 -9.61
C ALA A 194 12.56 11.84 -9.89
N VAL A 195 12.93 12.27 -11.10
CA VAL A 195 12.93 13.69 -11.49
C VAL A 195 11.50 14.26 -11.58
N LEU A 196 10.55 13.53 -12.18
CA LEU A 196 9.16 13.98 -12.25
C LEU A 196 8.52 14.10 -10.86
N HIS A 197 8.80 13.14 -9.96
CA HIS A 197 8.39 13.21 -8.56
C HIS A 197 9.01 14.39 -7.82
N LEU A 198 10.28 14.71 -8.08
CA LEU A 198 10.95 15.87 -7.48
C LEU A 198 10.33 17.19 -7.96
N LEU A 199 9.94 17.27 -9.23
CA LEU A 199 9.31 18.43 -9.82
C LEU A 199 7.88 18.64 -9.31
N ASP A 200 7.11 17.56 -9.15
CA ASP A 200 5.73 17.63 -8.64
C ASP A 200 5.70 17.93 -7.13
N ALA A 201 6.62 17.34 -6.35
CA ALA A 201 6.80 17.67 -4.93
C ALA A 201 7.22 19.14 -4.71
N ARG A 202 8.00 19.71 -5.64
CA ARG A 202 8.42 21.12 -5.61
C ARG A 202 7.33 22.09 -6.07
N ALA A 203 6.47 21.66 -6.99
CA ALA A 203 5.41 22.51 -7.57
C ALA A 203 4.11 22.49 -6.74
N ASN A 204 3.73 21.36 -6.16
CA ASN A 204 2.41 21.15 -5.52
C ASN A 204 2.47 20.80 -4.02
N GLY A 205 3.69 20.71 -3.45
CA GLY A 205 3.96 20.63 -2.02
C GLY A 205 2.95 19.84 -1.21
N TYR A 206 2.75 18.54 -1.46
CA TYR A 206 1.93 17.61 -0.65
C TYR A 206 0.54 18.09 -0.16
N THR A 207 -0.05 19.14 -0.74
CA THR A 207 -1.20 19.86 -0.16
C THR A 207 -2.56 19.38 -0.67
N ASP A 208 -2.59 18.49 -1.65
CA ASP A 208 -3.82 17.91 -2.24
C ASP A 208 -4.44 16.85 -1.32
N VAL A 209 -4.80 17.23 -0.09
CA VAL A 209 -5.34 16.34 0.94
C VAL A 209 -6.65 15.67 0.47
N PHE A 210 -7.47 16.41 -0.27
CA PHE A 210 -8.73 15.90 -0.81
C PHE A 210 -8.50 14.91 -1.96
N GLY A 211 -7.57 15.19 -2.88
CA GLY A 211 -7.21 14.23 -3.92
C GLY A 211 -6.56 12.96 -3.37
N ILE A 212 -5.76 13.08 -2.30
CA ILE A 212 -5.22 11.91 -1.57
C ILE A 212 -6.37 11.09 -0.96
N ARG A 213 -7.35 11.74 -0.32
CA ARG A 213 -8.53 11.07 0.21
C ARG A 213 -9.28 10.32 -0.90
N ASP A 214 -9.54 10.95 -2.04
CA ASP A 214 -10.23 10.30 -3.17
C ASP A 214 -9.49 9.03 -3.65
N ILE A 215 -8.17 9.05 -3.63
CA ILE A 215 -7.35 7.87 -3.93
C ILE A 215 -7.54 6.78 -2.87
N LEU A 216 -7.54 7.11 -1.59
CA LEU A 216 -7.77 6.15 -0.51
C LEU A 216 -9.19 5.58 -0.53
N LEU A 217 -10.20 6.40 -0.85
CA LEU A 217 -11.58 5.95 -1.04
C LEU A 217 -11.67 4.86 -2.12
N ALA A 218 -10.98 5.05 -3.25
CA ALA A 218 -10.91 4.04 -4.31
C ALA A 218 -10.19 2.75 -3.86
N GLN A 219 -9.42 2.78 -2.77
CA GLN A 219 -8.76 1.63 -2.15
C GLN A 219 -9.61 1.01 -1.02
N GLY A 220 -10.83 1.51 -0.77
CA GLY A 220 -11.69 1.06 0.33
C GLY A 220 -11.33 1.65 1.69
N LEU A 221 -10.52 2.71 1.73
CA LEU A 221 -10.05 3.37 2.94
C LEU A 221 -10.72 4.74 3.07
N ASP A 222 -11.81 4.81 3.85
CA ASP A 222 -12.58 6.05 4.07
C ASP A 222 -12.49 6.53 5.52
N PRO A 223 -11.98 7.73 5.79
CA PRO A 223 -12.09 8.39 7.09
C PRO A 223 -13.51 8.45 7.67
N VAL A 224 -14.56 8.46 6.84
CA VAL A 224 -15.95 8.45 7.32
C VAL A 224 -16.30 7.15 8.04
N ALA A 225 -15.64 6.04 7.72
CA ALA A 225 -15.84 4.76 8.40
C ALA A 225 -15.53 4.83 9.91
N LEU A 226 -14.69 5.80 10.33
CA LEU A 226 -14.36 6.05 11.74
C LEU A 226 -15.57 6.49 12.58
N LYS A 227 -16.70 6.82 11.94
CA LYS A 227 -17.98 7.16 12.59
C LYS A 227 -18.84 5.93 12.91
N GLY A 228 -18.46 4.73 12.44
CA GLY A 228 -19.17 3.48 12.72
C GLY A 228 -20.47 3.26 11.95
N ARG A 229 -20.54 3.71 10.67
CA ARG A 229 -21.69 3.48 9.79
C ARG A 229 -21.35 2.56 8.64
#